data_AF-A0A9J9HDI9-F1
#
_entry.id   AF-A0A9J9HDI9-F1
#
_cell.length_a   1.000
_cell.length_b   1.000
_cell.length_c   1.000
_cell.angle_alpha   90.00
_cell.angle_beta   90.00
_cell.angle_gamma   90.00
#
_symmetry.space_group_name_H-M   'P 1'
#
loop_
_entity.id
_entity.type
_entity.pdbx_description
1 polymer ?
#
loop_
_entity_poly.entity_id
_entity_poly.type
_entity_poly.pdbx_seq_one_letter_code
_entity_poly.pdbx_strand_id
1 'polypeptide(L)'
;MVESGPHPDQHLLWLLDRHIRPIYLSITHVFEVGKAHGILRDLPVSNAYYVLLSSSAIFSLEEEMRIVTGDDVRSDVFFETHAACMLTMLMNHPPE
;
A
#
# COMPACT_ATOMS: atom_id res chain seq x y z
N MET A 1 16.16 5.67 3.58
CA MET A 1 15.49 5.23 4.82
C MET A 1 16.05 6.11 5.93
N VAL A 2 15.24 6.96 6.57
CA VAL A 2 15.72 7.76 7.71
C VAL A 2 15.98 6.76 8.86
N GLU A 3 17.24 6.59 9.24
CA GLU A 3 17.60 5.83 10.44
C GLU A 3 17.02 6.56 11.64
N SER A 4 15.89 6.08 12.15
CA SER A 4 15.39 6.51 13.45
C SER A 4 16.30 5.90 14.52
N GLY A 5 16.68 6.68 15.52
CA GLY A 5 17.38 6.15 16.71
C GLY A 5 16.59 5.00 17.36
N PRO A 6 17.19 4.28 18.32
CA PRO A 6 16.60 3.06 18.91
C PRO A 6 15.25 3.30 19.61
N HIS A 7 14.88 4.55 19.86
CA HIS A 7 13.61 4.93 20.47
C HIS A 7 12.92 6.03 19.66
N PRO A 8 11.59 5.96 19.49
CA PRO A 8 10.84 7.02 18.85
C PRO A 8 10.92 8.29 19.72
N ASP A 9 11.32 9.41 19.12
CA ASP A 9 11.27 10.70 19.79
C ASP A 9 9.82 11.24 19.85
N GLN A 10 9.59 12.27 20.68
CA GLN A 10 8.25 12.86 20.86
C GLN A 10 7.68 13.45 19.57
N HIS A 11 8.54 13.91 18.66
CA HIS A 11 8.12 14.48 17.39
C HIS A 11 7.60 13.40 16.44
N LEU A 12 8.28 12.26 16.35
CA LEU A 12 7.83 11.09 15.61
C LEU A 12 6.50 10.58 16.16
N LEU A 13 6.36 10.44 17.48
CA LEU A 13 5.09 10.02 18.09
C LEU A 13 3.94 10.98 17.74
N TRP A 14 4.17 12.29 17.83
CA TRP A 14 3.19 13.29 17.44
C TRP A 14 2.79 13.17 15.95
N LEU A 15 3.76 13.00 15.05
CA LEU A 15 3.51 12.86 13.62
C LEU A 15 2.70 11.58 13.31
N LEU A 16 3.09 10.47 13.93
CA LEU A 16 2.40 9.19 13.79
C LEU A 16 0.96 9.29 14.27
N ASP A 17 0.73 9.82 15.47
CA ASP A 17 -0.63 9.93 16.02
C ASP A 17 -1.49 10.94 15.26
N ARG A 18 -0.92 12.04 14.78
CA ARG A 18 -1.67 13.11 14.11
C ARG A 18 -2.03 12.78 12.66
N HIS A 19 -1.16 12.07 11.95
CA HIS A 19 -1.26 11.90 10.50
C HIS A 19 -1.33 10.44 10.06
N ILE A 20 -0.55 9.54 10.66
CA ILE A 20 -0.43 8.16 10.17
C ILE A 20 -1.50 7.25 10.77
N ARG A 21 -1.69 7.29 12.09
CA ARG A 21 -2.67 6.47 12.81
C ARG A 21 -4.09 6.65 12.29
N PRO A 22 -4.60 7.88 12.02
CA PRO A 22 -5.96 8.05 11.50
C PRO A 22 -6.15 7.40 10.12
N ILE A 23 -5.16 7.51 9.24
CA ILE A 23 -5.18 6.89 7.91
C ILE A 23 -5.17 5.37 8.03
N TYR A 24 -4.25 4.83 8.86
CA TYR A 24 -4.18 3.41 9.16
C TYR A 24 -5.52 2.86 9.65
N LEU A 25 -6.12 3.48 10.68
CA LEU A 25 -7.41 3.05 11.23
C LEU A 25 -8.53 3.09 10.20
N SER A 26 -8.58 4.14 9.37
CA SER A 26 -9.60 4.26 8.33
C SER A 26 -9.48 3.18 7.25
N ILE A 27 -8.26 2.93 6.76
CA ILE A 27 -8.04 1.94 5.70
C ILE A 27 -8.23 0.52 6.24
N THR A 28 -7.72 0.23 7.43
CA THR A 28 -7.91 -1.08 8.07
C THR A 28 -9.38 -1.37 8.39
N HIS A 29 -10.17 -0.34 8.73
CA HIS A 29 -11.62 -0.51 8.86
C HIS A 29 -12.27 -0.95 7.54
N VAL A 30 -11.89 -0.35 6.41
CA VAL A 30 -12.37 -0.78 5.07
C VAL A 30 -11.98 -2.24 4.81
N PHE A 31 -10.77 -2.65 5.21
CA PHE A 31 -10.29 -4.01 5.00
C PHE A 31 -11.10 -5.02 5.83
N GLU A 32 -11.34 -4.73 7.10
CA GLU A 32 -12.16 -5.59 7.97
C GLU A 32 -13.59 -5.71 7.45
N VAL A 33 -14.21 -4.60 7.03
CA VAL A 33 -15.56 -4.62 6.45
C VAL A 33 -15.58 -5.41 5.14
N GLY A 34 -14.63 -5.19 4.25
CA GLY A 34 -14.54 -5.90 2.97
C GLY A 34 -14.32 -7.41 3.15
N LYS A 35 -13.49 -7.80 4.13
CA LYS A 35 -13.29 -9.19 4.52
C LYS A 35 -14.58 -9.81 5.08
N ALA A 36 -15.28 -9.12 5.97
CA ALA A 36 -16.54 -9.61 6.56
C ALA A 36 -17.63 -9.86 5.52
N HIS A 37 -17.63 -9.11 4.41
CA HIS A 37 -18.57 -9.27 3.29
C HIS A 37 -18.05 -10.22 2.20
N GLY A 38 -16.88 -10.83 2.37
CA GLY A 38 -16.28 -11.73 1.38
C GLY A 38 -15.78 -11.05 0.11
N ILE A 39 -15.70 -9.71 0.07
CA ILE A 39 -15.21 -8.92 -1.07
C ILE A 39 -13.68 -8.98 -1.13
N LEU A 40 -13.02 -8.78 0.00
CA LEU A 40 -11.57 -8.87 0.14
C LEU A 40 -11.17 -10.25 0.65
N ARG A 41 -9.96 -10.67 0.29
CA ARG A 41 -9.36 -11.91 0.81
C ARG A 41 -9.20 -11.85 2.32
N ASP A 42 -9.30 -13.01 2.95
CA ASP A 42 -9.03 -13.18 4.39
C ASP A 42 -7.51 -13.15 4.65
N LEU A 43 -6.96 -11.93 4.69
CA LEU A 43 -5.56 -11.65 4.99
C LEU A 43 -5.43 -10.96 6.37
N PRO A 44 -4.29 -11.11 7.06
CA PRO A 44 -3.99 -10.31 8.24
C PRO A 44 -3.98 -8.82 7.88
N VAL A 45 -4.90 -8.03 8.45
CA VAL A 45 -5.18 -6.66 8.00
C VAL A 45 -3.99 -5.70 8.12
N SER A 46 -3.20 -5.80 9.19
CA SER A 46 -1.97 -5.02 9.33
C SER A 46 -0.99 -5.28 8.20
N ASN A 47 -0.82 -6.54 7.82
CA ASN A 47 0.12 -6.95 6.78
C ASN A 47 -0.39 -6.52 5.42
N ALA A 48 -1.68 -6.74 5.14
CA ALA A 48 -2.31 -6.30 3.90
C ALA A 48 -2.20 -4.78 3.72
N TYR A 49 -2.42 -4.00 4.78
CA TYR A 49 -2.22 -2.54 4.76
C TYR A 49 -0.79 -2.15 4.39
N TYR A 50 0.22 -2.71 5.08
CA TYR A 50 1.61 -2.34 4.83
C TYR A 50 2.13 -2.86 3.49
N VAL A 51 1.63 -3.99 2.99
CA VAL A 51 1.91 -4.46 1.63
C VAL A 51 1.35 -3.50 0.59
N LEU A 52 0.08 -3.09 0.72
CA LEU A 52 -0.52 -2.10 -0.17
C LEU A 52 0.24 -0.76 -0.11
N LEU A 53 0.61 -0.30 1.08
CA LEU A 53 1.41 0.92 1.23
C LEU A 53 2.77 0.79 0.54
N SER A 54 3.41 -0.40 0.62
CA SER A 54 4.70 -0.64 -0.04
C SER A 54 4.62 -0.71 -1.56
N SER A 55 3.43 -0.97 -2.14
CA SER A 55 3.29 -1.08 -3.60
C SER A 55 3.64 0.23 -4.32
N SER A 56 3.49 1.37 -3.65
CA SER A 56 3.87 2.68 -4.19
C SER A 56 5.39 2.89 -4.26
N ALA A 57 6.20 2.02 -3.67
CA ALA A 57 7.66 2.11 -3.75
C ALA A 57 8.15 2.02 -5.20
N ILE A 58 7.39 1.38 -6.09
CA ILE A 58 7.72 1.26 -7.52
C ILE A 58 7.91 2.63 -8.21
N PHE A 59 7.19 3.66 -7.75
CA PHE A 59 7.33 5.04 -8.26
C PHE A 59 8.63 5.71 -7.80
N SER A 60 9.20 5.27 -6.67
CA SER A 60 10.53 5.73 -6.22
C SER A 60 11.66 5.00 -6.94
N LEU A 61 11.35 3.87 -7.60
CA LEU A 61 12.29 3.02 -8.34
C LEU A 61 12.14 3.21 -9.86
N GLU A 62 11.61 4.35 -10.31
CA GLU A 62 11.29 4.60 -11.72
C GLU A 62 12.46 4.30 -12.68
N GLU A 63 13.65 4.82 -12.38
CA GLU A 63 14.80 4.63 -13.27
C GLU A 63 15.24 3.16 -13.33
N GLU A 64 15.24 2.47 -12.18
CA GLU A 64 15.54 1.04 -12.09
C GLU A 64 14.52 0.22 -12.88
N MET A 65 13.22 0.46 -12.67
CA MET A 65 12.12 -0.17 -13.41
C MET A 65 12.28 0.02 -14.91
N ARG A 66 12.52 1.26 -15.35
CA ARG A 66 12.70 1.57 -16.78
C ARG A 66 13.89 0.84 -17.40
N ILE A 67 15.00 0.73 -16.68
CA ILE A 67 16.19 0.02 -17.17
C ILE A 67 15.95 -1.49 -17.22
N VAL A 68 15.30 -2.06 -16.21
CA VAL A 68 15.14 -3.51 -16.05
C VAL A 68 14.00 -4.07 -16.91
N THR A 69 12.85 -3.40 -16.93
CA THR A 69 11.64 -3.91 -17.60
C THR A 69 11.34 -3.19 -18.91
N GLY A 70 11.87 -1.98 -19.10
CA GLY A 70 11.53 -1.11 -20.22
C GLY A 70 10.24 -0.31 -20.01
N ASP A 71 9.54 -0.48 -18.89
CA ASP A 71 8.27 0.20 -18.62
C ASP A 71 8.50 1.63 -18.11
N ASP A 72 7.56 2.52 -18.45
CA ASP A 72 7.47 3.86 -17.88
C ASP A 72 6.37 3.89 -16.80
N VAL A 73 6.78 4.05 -15.54
CA VAL A 73 5.85 4.11 -14.40
C VAL A 73 4.96 5.35 -14.40
N ARG A 74 5.26 6.35 -15.25
CA ARG A 74 4.43 7.53 -15.45
C ARG A 74 3.41 7.37 -16.57
N SER A 75 3.45 6.27 -17.32
CA SER A 75 2.49 6.02 -18.39
C SER A 75 1.13 5.59 -17.82
N ASP A 76 0.05 6.05 -18.45
CA ASP A 76 -1.32 5.68 -18.07
C ASP A 76 -1.51 4.16 -18.10
N VAL A 77 -0.91 3.48 -19.09
CA VAL A 77 -0.96 2.02 -19.22
C VAL A 77 -0.37 1.32 -18.00
N PHE A 78 0.77 1.80 -17.51
CA PHE A 78 1.39 1.25 -16.31
C PHE A 78 0.52 1.49 -15.07
N PHE A 79 0.00 2.71 -14.89
CA PHE A 79 -0.86 3.03 -13.75
C PHE A 79 -2.07 2.11 -13.66
N GLU A 80 -2.79 1.91 -14.77
CA GLU A 80 -3.95 1.02 -14.84
C GLU A 80 -3.56 -0.44 -14.55
N THR A 81 -2.45 -0.91 -15.13
CA THR A 81 -1.96 -2.27 -14.91
C THR A 81 -1.55 -2.50 -13.45
N HIS A 82 -0.89 -1.53 -12.82
CA HIS A 82 -0.48 -1.60 -11.43
C HIS A 82 -1.69 -1.63 -10.49
N ALA A 83 -2.68 -0.76 -10.73
CA ALA A 83 -3.92 -0.73 -9.96
C ALA A 83 -4.69 -2.06 -10.09
N ALA A 84 -4.86 -2.58 -11.32
CA ALA A 84 -5.50 -3.85 -11.58
C ALA A 84 -4.78 -5.03 -10.90
N CYS A 85 -3.45 -5.01 -10.88
CA CYS A 85 -2.63 -6.00 -10.17
C CYS A 85 -2.93 -5.98 -8.66
N MET A 86 -2.94 -4.80 -8.03
CA MET A 86 -3.24 -4.67 -6.60
C MET A 86 -4.66 -5.13 -6.26
N LEU A 87 -5.65 -4.77 -7.09
CA LEU A 87 -7.04 -5.24 -6.92
C LEU A 87 -7.12 -6.76 -7.02
N THR A 88 -6.51 -7.36 -8.04
CA THR A 88 -6.50 -8.82 -8.24
C THR A 88 -5.87 -9.56 -7.06
N MET A 89 -4.81 -8.99 -6.48
CA MET A 89 -4.15 -9.57 -5.31
C MET A 89 -5.00 -9.48 -4.04
N LEU A 90 -5.77 -8.39 -3.87
CA LEU A 90 -6.55 -8.12 -2.65
C LEU A 90 -7.96 -8.72 -2.67
N MET A 91 -8.59 -8.84 -3.84
CA MET A 91 -9.98 -9.27 -3.96
C MET A 91 -10.12 -10.80 -3.94
N ASN A 92 -11.21 -11.29 -3.34
CA ASN A 92 -11.55 -12.72 -3.30
C ASN A 92 -11.92 -13.26 -4.69
N HIS A 93 -12.49 -12.40 -5.52
CA HIS A 93 -12.76 -12.65 -6.93
C HIS A 93 -12.14 -11.49 -7.73
N PRO A 94 -11.50 -11.75 -8.89
CA PRO A 94 -11.01 -10.68 -9.73
C PRO A 94 -12.18 -9.76 -10.13
N PRO A 95 -11.98 -8.43 -10.18
CA PRO A 95 -13.00 -7.50 -10.66
C PRO A 95 -13.34 -7.82 -12.13
N GLU A 96 -14.63 -7.76 -12.48
CA GLU A 96 -15.13 -7.92 -13.86
C GLU A 96 -14.72 -6.77 -14.78
#